data_AF-A0A8J2ZMZ0-F1
#
_entry.id   AF-A0A8J2ZMZ0-F1
#
_cell.length_a   1.000
_cell.length_b   1.000
_cell.length_c   1.000
_cell.angle_alpha   90.00
_cell.angle_beta   90.00
_cell.angle_gamma   90.00
#
_symmetry.space_group_name_H-M   'P 1'
#
loop_
_entity.id
_entity.type
_entity.pdbx_description
1 polymer ?
#
loop_
_entity_poly.entity_id
_entity_poly.type
_entity_poly.pdbx_seq_one_letter_code
_entity_poly.pdbx_strand_id
1 'polypeptide(L)' 'MAQLCTAVGKGHQRHIAWFLILRADWPARRAALVAWPQPATLDEHGRQSTRLPRA' A
#
# COMPACT_ATOMS: atom_id res chain seq x y z
N MET A 1 4.66 24.20 -9.42
CA MET A 1 3.40 24.25 -10.18
C MET A 1 2.92 22.82 -10.40
N ALA A 2 2.00 22.31 -9.57
CA ALA A 2 1.39 21.01 -9.80
C ALA A 2 0.08 21.23 -10.56
N GLN A 3 0.06 20.86 -11.84
CA GLN A 3 -1.13 20.94 -12.68
C GLN A 3 -2.13 19.87 -12.21
N LEU A 4 -3.20 20.29 -11.55
CA LEU A 4 -4.33 19.42 -11.25
C LEU A 4 -5.06 19.12 -12.56
N CYS A 5 -4.83 17.92 -13.10
CA CYS A 5 -5.65 17.39 -14.19
C CYS A 5 -6.98 16.93 -13.57
N THR A 6 -7.95 17.85 -13.56
CA THR A 6 -9.27 17.60 -12.97
C THR A 6 -10.08 16.71 -13.91
N ALA A 7 -10.20 15.41 -13.60
CA ALA A 7 -11.07 14.51 -14.35
C ALA A 7 -12.47 14.50 -13.73
N VAL A 8 -13.52 14.71 -14.54
CA VAL A 8 -14.91 14.52 -14.10
C VAL A 8 -15.32 13.09 -14.42
N GLY A 9 -15.61 12.29 -13.40
CA GLY A 9 -16.08 10.91 -13.54
C GLY A 9 -17.43 10.74 -12.86
N LYS A 10 -18.46 10.31 -13.61
CA LYS A 10 -19.83 10.13 -13.09
C LYS A 10 -20.39 11.38 -12.39
N GLY A 11 -20.18 12.57 -12.96
CA GLY A 11 -20.67 13.84 -12.40
C GLY A 11 -19.91 14.37 -11.18
N HIS A 12 -18.79 13.74 -10.78
CA HIS A 12 -18.00 14.17 -9.63
C HIS A 12 -16.57 14.54 -10.03
N GLN A 13 -16.04 15.59 -9.37
CA GLN A 13 -14.65 16.00 -9.51
C GLN A 13 -13.71 14.96 -8.89
N ARG A 14 -12.74 14.45 -9.66
CA ARG A 14 -11.74 13.50 -9.18
C ARG A 14 -10.39 14.17 -9.02
N HIS A 15 -9.85 14.03 -7.81
CA HIS A 15 -8.43 14.26 -7.53
C HIS A 15 -7.74 12.91 -7.57
N ILE A 16 -6.72 12.78 -8.41
CA ILE A 16 -5.92 11.56 -8.50
C ILE A 16 -4.59 11.83 -7.79
N ALA A 17 -4.34 11.08 -6.73
CA ALA A 17 -3.04 11.00 -6.09
C ALA A 17 -2.30 9.77 -6.63
N TRP A 18 -1.12 10.00 -7.20
CA TRP A 18 -0.24 8.94 -7.68
C TRP A 18 0.78 8.59 -6.61
N PHE A 19 1.00 7.29 -6.41
CA PHE A 19 2.00 6.77 -5.48
C PHE A 19 2.91 5.81 -6.22
N LEU A 20 4.20 5.86 -5.90
CA LEU A 20 5.22 5.02 -6.51
C LEU A 20 6.06 4.39 -5.39
N ILE A 21 6.57 3.19 -5.65
CA ILE A 21 7.67 2.59 -4.88
C ILE A 21 8.92 2.75 -5.71
N LEU A 22 9.95 3.39 -5.14
CA LEU A 22 11.23 3.55 -5.82
C LEU A 22 11.99 2.23 -5.82
N ARG A 23 12.85 2.04 -6.83
CA ARG A 23 13.70 0.85 -6.93
C ARG A 23 14.56 0.63 -5.68
N ALA A 24 15.06 1.72 -5.09
CA ALA A 24 15.88 1.68 -3.87
C ALA A 24 15.08 1.25 -2.62
N ASP A 25 13.80 1.59 -2.54
CA ASP A 25 12.95 1.23 -1.40
C ASP A 25 12.43 -0.22 -1.47
N TRP A 26 12.45 -0.80 -2.68
CA TRP A 26 11.82 -2.08 -2.95
C TRP A 26 12.36 -3.24 -2.09
N PRO A 27 13.68 -3.40 -1.86
CA PRO A 27 14.19 -4.50 -1.05
C PRO A 27 13.58 -4.55 0.37
N ALA A 28 13.51 -3.39 1.04
CA ALA A 28 12.95 -3.29 2.40
C ALA A 28 11.43 -3.53 2.40
N ARG A 29 10.70 -2.90 1.47
CA ARG A 29 9.25 -3.09 1.33
C ARG A 29 8.87 -4.53 1.02
N ARG A 30 9.64 -5.20 0.14
CA ARG A 30 9.43 -6.60 -0.21
C ARG A 30 9.63 -7.51 1.01
N ALA A 31 10.67 -7.28 1.80
CA ALA A 31 10.94 -8.08 3.00
C ALA A 31 9.77 -8.02 3.99
N ALA A 32 9.25 -6.82 4.26
CA ALA A 32 8.08 -6.63 5.11
C ALA A 32 6.82 -7.33 4.53
N LEU A 33 6.58 -7.19 3.22
CA LEU A 33 5.43 -7.81 2.54
C LEU A 33 5.49 -9.35 2.54
N VAL A 34 6.67 -9.95 2.48
CA VAL A 34 6.85 -11.42 2.52
C VAL A 34 6.75 -11.97 3.94
N ALA A 35 7.25 -11.24 4.94
CA ALA A 35 7.21 -11.66 6.34
C ALA A 35 5.80 -11.54 6.94
N TRP A 36 5.01 -10.59 6.48
CA TRP A 36 3.71 -10.29 7.09
C TRP A 36 2.63 -11.39 6.98
N PRO A 37 2.50 -12.17 5.89
CA PRO A 37 1.53 -13.26 5.80
C PRO A 37 2.05 -14.62 6.31
N GLN A 38 3.12 -14.63 7.12
CA GLN A 38 3.63 -15.87 7.72
C GLN A 38 2.57 -16.50 8.64
N PRO A 39 2.49 -17.84 8.78
CA PRO A 39 1.51 -18.47 9.66
C PRO A 39 1.55 -17.96 11.12
N ALA A 40 2.73 -17.55 11.58
CA ALA A 40 2.93 -16.99 12.93
C ALA A 40 2.24 -15.63 13.15
N THR A 41 1.84 -14.92 12.10
CA THR A 41 1.13 -13.63 12.18
C THR A 41 -0.38 -13.79 11.97
N LEU A 42 -0.90 -15.02 11.90
CA LEU A 42 -2.32 -15.31 11.83
C LEU A 42 -2.84 -15.79 13.19
N ASP A 43 -4.04 -15.37 13.55
CA ASP A 43 -4.76 -15.88 14.71
C ASP A 43 -5.42 -17.25 14.41
N GLU A 44 -6.05 -17.83 15.44
CA GLU A 44 -6.73 -19.13 15.35
C GLU A 44 -7.90 -19.17 14.33
N HIS A 45 -8.37 -18.00 13.88
CA HIS A 45 -9.42 -17.84 12.86
C HIS A 45 -8.85 -17.47 11.48
N GLY A 46 -7.52 -17.46 11.32
CA GLY A 46 -6.83 -17.11 10.08
C GLY A 46 -6.79 -15.62 9.77
N ARG A 47 -7.06 -14.75 10.74
CA ARG A 47 -6.96 -13.29 10.58
C ARG A 47 -5.57 -12.82 10.96
N GLN A 48 -5.10 -11.76 10.33
CA GLN A 48 -3.80 -11.17 10.67
C GLN A 48 -3.84 -10.56 12.08
N SER A 49 -3.00 -11.08 12.96
CA SER A 49 -2.83 -10.62 14.34
C SER A 49 -1.92 -9.39 14.44
N THR A 50 -1.08 -9.16 13.42
CA THR A 50 -0.15 -8.04 13.36
C THR A 50 -0.34 -7.21 12.10
N ARG A 51 0.05 -5.93 12.14
CA ARG A 51 0.05 -5.05 10.96
C ARG A 51 1.34 -5.23 10.15
N LEU A 52 1.28 -4.89 8.86
CA LEU A 52 2.48 -4.80 8.04
C LEU A 52 3.48 -3.83 8.71
N PRO A 53 4.72 -4.26 8.97
CA PRO A 53 5.73 -3.39 9.57
C PRO A 53 6.00 -2.17 8.69
N ARG A 54 6.31 -1.05 9.33
CA ARG A 54 6.79 0.12 8.61
C ARG A 54 8.23 -0.16 8.16
N ALA A 55 8.42 -0.36 6.86
CA ALA A 55 9.72 -0.45 6.21
C ALA A 55 10.33 0.94 5.99
#